data_AF-A0A957PKT3-F1
#
_entry.id   AF-A0A957PKT3-F1
#
_cell.length_a   1.000
_cell.length_b   1.000
_cell.length_c   1.000
_cell.angle_alpha   90.00
_cell.angle_beta   90.00
_cell.angle_gamma   90.00
#
_symmetry.space_group_name_H-M   'P 1'
#
loop_
_entity.id
_entity.type
_entity.pdbx_description
1 polymer ?
#
loop_
_entity_poly.entity_id
_entity_poly.type
_entity_poly.pdbx_seq_one_letter_code
_entity_poly.pdbx_strand_id
1 'polypeptide(L)'
;MSIRITVYGRHTATCQSVLSNARALDIQGLRSCRIAKLYFLAENPGTESISRLCAFLLADPVTEEASWVEGADDAPSAHELKNAAVVEVALRPGVTDVTARELVRGMAELGMPTCEVATATRYELSGALSDADLRRLAQKLLCNETVEHFSLGPIHPQFGQSATASHLVERVSIRELAADALTTLSRTRLLSLDLAEMRAIQDFYIEMQ
;
A
#
# COMPACT_ATOMS: atom_id res chain seq x y z
N MET A 1 5.68 -13.95 15.69
CA MET A 1 4.31 -13.54 15.37
C MET A 1 4.35 -12.11 14.87
N SER A 2 3.48 -11.75 13.92
CA SER A 2 3.41 -10.37 13.43
C SER A 2 2.79 -9.44 14.46
N ILE A 3 3.12 -8.17 14.38
CA ILE A 3 2.57 -7.11 15.24
C ILE A 3 1.80 -6.13 14.39
N ARG A 4 0.64 -5.72 14.88
CA ARG A 4 -0.16 -4.64 14.30
C ARG A 4 -0.16 -3.46 15.24
N ILE A 5 0.34 -2.32 14.79
CA ILE A 5 0.31 -1.04 15.50
C ILE A 5 -0.72 -0.15 14.83
N THR A 6 -1.61 0.45 15.63
CA THR A 6 -2.64 1.39 15.18
C THR A 6 -2.38 2.73 15.84
N VAL A 7 -2.24 3.78 15.02
CA VAL A 7 -2.01 5.16 15.47
C VAL A 7 -3.19 6.02 15.07
N TYR A 8 -3.90 6.56 16.05
CA TYR A 8 -5.01 7.49 15.84
C TYR A 8 -4.53 8.93 16.02
N GLY A 9 -4.73 9.75 15.00
CA GLY A 9 -4.52 11.20 15.10
C GLY A 9 -5.81 12.01 15.09
N ARG A 10 -5.70 13.29 15.43
CA ARG A 10 -6.78 14.27 15.23
C ARG A 10 -6.85 14.72 13.76
N HIS A 11 -7.35 13.85 12.87
CA HIS A 11 -7.48 14.14 11.44
C HIS A 11 -8.78 14.88 11.07
N THR A 12 -9.08 16.00 11.73
CA THR A 12 -10.38 16.67 11.58
C THR A 12 -10.68 17.11 10.13
N ALA A 13 -9.69 17.67 9.43
CA ALA A 13 -9.88 18.15 8.06
C ALA A 13 -10.07 17.01 7.05
N THR A 14 -9.25 15.96 7.11
CA THR A 14 -9.36 14.80 6.21
C THR A 14 -10.68 14.07 6.43
N CYS A 15 -11.09 13.86 7.68
CA CYS A 15 -12.39 13.27 7.99
C CYS A 15 -13.56 14.10 7.45
N GLN A 16 -13.49 15.44 7.57
CA GLN A 16 -14.50 16.34 6.98
C GLN A 16 -14.54 16.24 5.46
N SER A 17 -13.38 16.14 4.80
CA SER A 17 -13.31 15.94 3.35
C SER A 17 -13.99 14.63 2.94
N VAL A 18 -13.71 13.53 3.63
CA VAL A 18 -14.37 12.23 3.39
C VAL A 18 -15.88 12.34 3.53
N LEU A 19 -16.38 12.98 4.60
CA LEU A 19 -17.81 13.21 4.80
C LEU A 19 -18.45 14.02 3.68
N SER A 20 -17.78 15.10 3.23
CA SER A 20 -18.29 15.96 2.16
C SER A 20 -18.35 15.23 0.81
N ASN A 21 -17.31 14.46 0.48
CA ASN A 21 -17.22 13.72 -0.78
C ASN A 21 -18.13 12.50 -0.79
N ALA A 22 -18.39 11.86 0.35
CA ALA A 22 -19.38 10.78 0.46
C ALA A 22 -20.77 11.25 0.02
N ARG A 23 -21.18 12.46 0.40
CA ARG A 23 -22.46 13.04 -0.05
C ARG A 23 -22.50 13.30 -1.56
N ALA A 24 -21.38 13.74 -2.14
CA ALA A 24 -21.27 13.92 -3.59
C ALA A 24 -21.35 12.58 -4.35
N LEU A 25 -21.04 11.46 -3.68
CA LEU A 25 -21.20 10.10 -4.20
C LEU A 25 -22.60 9.51 -3.95
N ASP A 26 -23.55 10.30 -3.46
CA ASP A 26 -24.92 9.90 -3.09
C ASP A 26 -25.01 8.97 -1.86
N ILE A 27 -24.03 9.07 -0.95
CA ILE A 27 -23.98 8.27 0.27
C ILE A 27 -24.28 9.18 1.47
N GLN A 28 -25.56 9.28 1.82
CA GLN A 28 -26.06 10.14 2.91
C GLN A 28 -25.99 9.47 4.29
N GLY A 29 -25.78 8.16 4.33
CA GLY A 29 -25.77 7.36 5.55
C GLY A 29 -24.58 7.63 6.48
N LEU A 30 -23.47 8.17 5.96
CA LEU A 30 -22.22 8.40 6.70
C LEU A 30 -22.35 9.61 7.64
N ARG A 31 -22.15 9.38 8.95
CA ARG A 31 -22.28 10.40 10.01
C ARG A 31 -20.95 10.86 10.57
N SER A 32 -20.00 9.93 10.76
CA SER A 32 -18.66 10.24 11.25
C SER A 32 -17.62 9.33 10.62
N CYS A 33 -16.40 9.83 10.55
CA CYS A 33 -15.23 9.13 10.06
C CYS A 33 -14.09 9.32 11.06
N ARG A 34 -13.41 8.25 11.42
CA ARG A 34 -12.12 8.28 12.12
C ARG A 34 -11.09 7.60 11.23
N ILE A 35 -9.89 8.14 11.20
CA ILE A 35 -8.79 7.62 10.37
C ILE A 35 -7.65 7.24 11.30
N ALA A 36 -7.05 6.09 11.07
CA ALA A 36 -5.86 5.63 11.76
C ALA A 36 -4.80 5.17 10.77
N LYS A 37 -3.52 5.40 11.11
CA LYS A 37 -2.39 4.80 10.41
C LYS A 37 -2.17 3.41 10.99
N LEU A 38 -1.91 2.44 10.12
CA LEU A 38 -1.58 1.08 10.49
C LEU A 38 -0.14 0.78 10.09
N TYR A 39 0.57 0.13 10.99
CA TYR A 39 1.90 -0.42 10.75
C TYR A 39 1.88 -1.89 11.11
N PHE A 40 2.33 -2.73 10.18
CA PHE A 40 2.47 -4.16 10.38
C PHE A 40 3.94 -4.50 10.43
N LEU A 41 4.39 -5.14 11.49
CA LEU A 41 5.73 -5.71 11.60
C LEU A 41 5.62 -7.22 11.38
N ALA A 42 6.42 -7.78 10.48
CA ALA A 42 6.42 -9.22 10.20
C ALA A 42 6.83 -10.05 11.41
N GLU A 43 7.66 -9.46 12.27
CA GLU A 43 8.21 -10.08 13.47
C GLU A 43 7.97 -9.19 14.69
N ASN A 44 7.89 -9.80 15.87
CA ASN A 44 7.75 -9.09 17.13
C ASN A 44 9.15 -8.70 17.65
N PRO A 45 9.51 -7.40 17.67
CA PRO A 45 10.82 -6.96 18.17
C PRO A 45 10.89 -6.85 19.71
N GLY A 46 9.83 -7.26 20.40
CA GLY A 46 9.66 -7.16 21.86
C GLY A 46 8.87 -5.92 22.29
N THR A 47 8.17 -6.03 23.41
CA THR A 47 7.27 -4.99 23.94
C THR A 47 7.98 -3.66 24.21
N GLU A 48 9.22 -3.69 24.70
CA GLU A 48 10.03 -2.49 24.94
C GLU A 48 10.34 -1.77 23.61
N SER A 49 10.75 -2.53 22.60
CA SER A 49 11.01 -2.03 21.24
C SER A 49 9.75 -1.39 20.64
N ILE A 50 8.60 -2.08 20.72
CA ILE A 50 7.32 -1.54 20.21
C ILE A 50 6.95 -0.24 20.93
N SER A 51 7.10 -0.19 22.25
CA SER A 51 6.80 1.01 23.05
C SER A 51 7.69 2.19 22.63
N ARG A 52 8.98 1.92 22.41
CA ARG A 52 9.93 2.93 21.91
C ARG A 52 9.60 3.37 20.49
N LEU A 53 9.22 2.45 19.58
CA LEU A 53 8.80 2.82 18.22
C LEU A 53 7.58 3.73 18.24
N CYS A 54 6.58 3.40 19.06
CA CYS A 54 5.39 4.22 19.25
C CYS A 54 5.75 5.63 19.73
N ALA A 55 6.59 5.72 20.76
CA ALA A 55 6.93 6.99 21.40
C ALA A 55 7.88 7.89 20.58
N PHE A 56 8.80 7.30 19.79
CA PHE A 56 9.83 8.07 19.10
C PHE A 56 9.59 8.25 17.61
N LEU A 57 8.91 7.31 16.94
CA LEU A 57 8.81 7.29 15.48
C LEU A 57 7.38 7.33 14.94
N LEU A 58 6.43 6.67 15.62
CA LEU A 58 5.12 6.40 15.01
C LEU A 58 4.01 7.35 15.45
N ALA A 59 4.05 7.87 16.67
CA ALA A 59 3.02 8.75 17.20
C ALA A 59 3.61 10.05 17.74
N ASP A 60 3.00 11.15 17.36
CA ASP A 60 3.17 12.43 18.05
C ASP A 60 2.56 12.36 19.47
N PRO A 61 3.34 12.64 20.54
CA PRO A 61 2.89 12.43 21.92
C PRO A 61 1.79 13.40 22.39
N VAL A 62 1.46 14.43 21.61
CA VAL A 62 0.46 15.44 21.96
C VAL A 62 -0.86 15.21 21.21
N THR A 63 -0.76 14.76 19.97
CA THR A 63 -1.89 14.75 19.02
C THR A 63 -2.30 13.37 18.55
N GLU A 64 -1.48 12.35 18.80
CA GLU A 64 -1.69 10.98 18.35
C GLU A 64 -1.62 9.98 19.52
N GLU A 65 -2.39 8.89 19.39
CA GLU A 65 -2.41 7.78 20.35
C GLU A 65 -2.09 6.49 19.60
N ALA A 66 -1.06 5.78 20.05
CA ALA A 66 -0.66 4.48 19.51
C ALA A 66 -1.11 3.32 20.41
N SER A 67 -1.53 2.23 19.78
CA SER A 67 -1.83 0.96 20.43
C SER A 67 -1.36 -0.19 19.54
N TRP A 68 -1.11 -1.37 20.11
CA TRP A 68 -0.70 -2.53 19.32
C TRP A 68 -1.33 -3.82 19.82
N VAL A 69 -1.43 -4.78 18.92
CA VAL A 69 -1.90 -6.15 19.17
C VAL A 69 -0.97 -7.16 18.49
N GLU A 70 -0.93 -8.38 19.03
CA GLU A 70 -0.26 -9.50 18.37
C GLU A 70 -1.19 -10.09 17.31
N GLY A 71 -0.63 -10.40 16.14
CA GLY A 71 -1.40 -10.85 14.99
C GLY A 71 -1.90 -9.70 14.12
N ALA A 72 -1.68 -9.82 12.81
CA ALA A 72 -2.08 -8.79 11.86
C ALA A 72 -3.61 -8.68 11.66
N ASP A 73 -4.32 -9.79 11.88
CA ASP A 73 -5.76 -9.90 11.67
C ASP A 73 -6.56 -9.62 12.94
N ASP A 74 -5.90 -9.51 14.10
CA ASP A 74 -6.53 -9.47 15.44
C ASP A 74 -7.00 -8.06 15.85
N ALA A 75 -7.39 -7.25 14.86
CA ALA A 75 -7.95 -5.93 15.11
C ALA A 75 -9.43 -6.04 15.50
N PRO A 76 -9.93 -5.14 16.38
CA PRO A 76 -11.35 -5.13 16.69
C PRO A 76 -12.16 -4.97 15.41
N SER A 77 -12.95 -5.99 15.12
CA SER A 77 -13.80 -6.02 13.93
C SER A 77 -14.92 -4.98 14.05
N ALA A 78 -15.57 -4.65 12.94
CA ALA A 78 -16.75 -3.76 12.93
C ALA A 78 -17.86 -4.21 13.90
N HIS A 79 -17.89 -5.50 14.28
CA HIS A 79 -18.83 -6.04 15.27
C HIS A 79 -18.50 -5.66 16.72
N GLU A 80 -17.22 -5.39 17.03
CA GLU A 80 -16.78 -4.99 18.37
C GLU A 80 -16.88 -3.47 18.57
N LEU A 81 -16.70 -2.72 17.48
CA LEU A 81 -16.95 -1.30 17.41
C LEU A 81 -18.45 -1.05 17.23
N LYS A 82 -19.19 -0.97 18.33
CA LYS A 82 -20.64 -0.68 18.34
C LYS A 82 -21.00 0.46 17.37
N ASN A 83 -21.53 0.10 16.19
CA ASN A 83 -22.00 0.98 15.11
C ASN A 83 -20.94 1.64 14.21
N ALA A 84 -19.74 1.07 14.05
CA ALA A 84 -18.78 1.54 13.05
C ALA A 84 -18.38 0.43 12.07
N ALA A 85 -18.56 0.69 10.78
CA ALA A 85 -17.99 -0.11 9.70
C ALA A 85 -16.51 0.23 9.53
N VAL A 86 -15.71 -0.73 9.08
CA VAL A 86 -14.27 -0.57 8.88
C VAL A 86 -13.92 -0.80 7.42
N VAL A 87 -13.12 0.10 6.86
CA VAL A 87 -12.45 -0.11 5.57
C VAL A 87 -10.96 0.12 5.78
N GLU A 88 -10.15 -0.86 5.42
CA GLU A 88 -8.69 -0.75 5.46
C GLU A 88 -8.12 -0.74 4.05
N VAL A 89 -7.16 0.15 3.80
CA VAL A 89 -6.55 0.39 2.49
C VAL A 89 -5.04 0.23 2.63
N ALA A 90 -4.44 -0.63 1.81
CA ALA A 90 -3.00 -0.89 1.80
C ALA A 90 -2.44 -0.87 0.38
N LEU A 91 -1.14 -0.65 0.26
CA LEU A 91 -0.44 -0.69 -1.02
C LEU A 91 -0.50 -2.10 -1.64
N ARG A 92 -0.59 -2.17 -2.97
CA ARG A 92 -0.52 -3.44 -3.71
C ARG A 92 0.90 -4.00 -3.70
N PRO A 93 1.08 -5.34 -3.87
CA PRO A 93 2.39 -5.94 -4.10
C PRO A 93 3.18 -5.26 -5.20
N GLY A 94 4.46 -5.06 -4.96
CA GLY A 94 5.37 -4.41 -5.91
C GLY A 94 5.32 -2.87 -5.89
N VAL A 95 4.34 -2.27 -5.19
CA VAL A 95 4.35 -0.83 -4.93
C VAL A 95 5.30 -0.54 -3.78
N THR A 96 6.16 0.48 -3.96
CA THR A 96 7.13 0.86 -2.95
C THR A 96 6.44 1.56 -1.78
N ASP A 97 6.47 0.94 -0.61
CA ASP A 97 6.05 1.56 0.64
C ASP A 97 7.21 2.35 1.27
N VAL A 98 7.25 3.65 0.99
CA VAL A 98 8.30 4.55 1.50
C VAL A 98 8.23 4.64 3.03
N THR A 99 7.03 4.71 3.60
CA THR A 99 6.85 4.85 5.05
C THR A 99 7.33 3.60 5.79
N ALA A 100 7.02 2.41 5.28
CA ALA A 100 7.57 1.17 5.80
C ALA A 100 9.10 1.14 5.74
N ARG A 101 9.70 1.54 4.61
CA ARG A 101 11.15 1.57 4.44
C ARG A 101 11.83 2.52 5.42
N GLU A 102 11.29 3.72 5.62
CA GLU A 102 11.83 4.67 6.59
C GLU A 102 11.64 4.18 8.03
N LEU A 103 10.55 3.45 8.33
CA LEU A 103 10.39 2.81 9.64
C LEU A 103 11.47 1.75 9.89
N VAL A 104 11.73 0.87 8.92
CA VAL A 104 12.81 -0.14 9.01
C VAL A 104 14.16 0.53 9.26
N ARG A 105 14.43 1.64 8.56
CA ARG A 105 15.65 2.43 8.78
C ARG A 105 15.69 3.02 10.20
N GLY A 106 14.59 3.62 10.67
CA GLY A 106 14.50 4.16 12.02
C GLY A 106 14.66 3.10 13.11
N MET A 107 14.15 1.88 12.89
CA MET A 107 14.38 0.73 13.78
C MET A 107 15.88 0.42 13.90
N ALA A 108 16.60 0.38 12.78
CA ALA A 108 18.04 0.16 12.77
C ALA A 108 18.80 1.29 13.50
N GLU A 109 18.42 2.55 13.27
CA GLU A 109 19.02 3.72 13.93
C GLU A 109 18.80 3.72 15.45
N LEU A 110 17.69 3.14 15.93
CA LEU A 110 17.41 2.94 17.36
C LEU A 110 18.09 1.71 17.97
N GLY A 111 18.86 0.95 17.19
CA GLY A 111 19.55 -0.27 17.61
C GLY A 111 18.62 -1.47 17.81
N MET A 112 17.46 -1.48 17.14
CA MET A 112 16.47 -2.57 17.23
C MET A 112 16.65 -3.60 16.12
N PRO A 113 16.22 -4.86 16.32
CA PRO A 113 16.15 -5.84 15.23
C PRO A 113 15.21 -5.33 14.14
N THR A 114 15.67 -5.30 12.89
CA THR A 114 14.85 -4.95 11.74
C THR A 114 14.04 -6.14 11.27
N CYS A 115 12.85 -5.88 10.73
CA CYS A 115 12.01 -6.87 10.09
C CYS A 115 11.29 -6.23 8.90
N GLU A 116 10.56 -7.03 8.13
CA GLU A 116 9.70 -6.47 7.08
C GLU A 116 8.53 -5.69 7.70
N VAL A 117 8.22 -4.55 7.08
CA VAL A 117 7.17 -3.65 7.50
C VAL A 117 6.22 -3.41 6.32
N ALA A 118 4.93 -3.32 6.61
CA ALA A 118 3.93 -2.83 5.68
C ALA A 118 3.07 -1.76 6.36
N THR A 119 2.56 -0.79 5.59
CA THR A 119 1.64 0.23 6.10
C THR A 119 0.26 0.13 5.45
N ALA A 120 -0.73 0.62 6.17
CA ALA A 120 -2.09 0.75 5.67
C ALA A 120 -2.79 1.93 6.37
N THR A 121 -3.96 2.29 5.85
CA THR A 121 -4.86 3.28 6.46
C THR A 121 -6.16 2.60 6.86
N ARG A 122 -6.62 2.83 8.09
CA ARG A 122 -7.92 2.37 8.59
C ARG A 122 -8.91 3.52 8.61
N TYR A 123 -10.06 3.31 7.99
CA TYR A 123 -11.22 4.19 8.03
C TYR A 123 -12.31 3.52 8.89
N GLU A 124 -12.66 4.16 10.00
CA GLU A 124 -13.79 3.78 10.84
C GLU A 124 -14.96 4.71 10.52
N LEU A 125 -16.00 4.14 9.94
CA LEU A 125 -17.12 4.83 9.32
C LEU A 125 -18.39 4.53 10.12
N SER A 126 -18.97 5.52 10.78
CA SER A 126 -20.22 5.33 11.54
C SER A 126 -21.39 5.95 10.79
N GLY A 127 -22.52 5.23 10.75
CA GLY A 127 -23.67 5.64 9.97
C GLY A 127 -24.57 4.47 9.56
N ALA A 128 -25.66 4.78 8.87
CA ALA A 128 -26.49 3.78 8.22
C ALA A 128 -25.91 3.48 6.83
N LEU A 129 -24.89 2.61 6.79
CA LEU A 129 -24.17 2.25 5.58
C LEU A 129 -24.43 0.79 5.25
N SER A 130 -24.78 0.52 3.99
CA SER A 130 -24.81 -0.83 3.45
C SER A 130 -23.41 -1.27 3.00
N ASP A 131 -23.20 -2.57 2.83
CA ASP A 131 -21.97 -3.10 2.21
C ASP A 131 -21.72 -2.51 0.82
N ALA A 132 -22.78 -2.22 0.07
CA ALA A 132 -22.66 -1.57 -1.23
C ALA A 132 -22.13 -0.13 -1.12
N ASP A 133 -22.58 0.62 -0.10
CA ASP A 133 -22.07 1.96 0.19
C ASP A 133 -20.60 1.92 0.60
N LEU A 134 -20.22 0.96 1.46
CA LEU A 134 -18.83 0.80 1.90
C LEU A 134 -17.90 0.48 0.73
N ARG A 135 -18.31 -0.43 -0.17
CA ARG A 135 -17.55 -0.73 -1.39
C ARG A 135 -17.44 0.50 -2.29
N ARG A 136 -18.53 1.23 -2.47
CA ARG A 136 -18.54 2.45 -3.29
C ARG A 136 -17.63 3.53 -2.71
N LEU A 137 -17.65 3.75 -1.40
CA LEU A 137 -16.71 4.65 -0.71
C LEU A 137 -15.27 4.20 -0.93
N ALA A 138 -14.98 2.92 -0.71
CA ALA A 138 -13.64 2.38 -0.89
C ALA A 138 -13.11 2.63 -2.30
N GLN A 139 -13.87 2.22 -3.33
CA GLN A 139 -13.45 2.30 -4.73
C GLN A 139 -13.40 3.72 -5.31
N LYS A 140 -14.26 4.62 -4.85
CA LYS A 140 -14.41 5.96 -5.45
C LYS A 140 -13.75 7.07 -4.65
N LEU A 141 -13.39 6.83 -3.39
CA LEU A 141 -12.92 7.88 -2.49
C LEU A 141 -11.71 7.48 -1.65
N LEU A 142 -11.69 6.28 -1.08
CA LEU A 142 -10.69 5.92 -0.07
C LEU A 142 -9.46 5.20 -0.62
N CYS A 143 -9.57 4.54 -1.77
CA CYS A 143 -8.53 3.70 -2.35
C CYS A 143 -8.20 4.16 -3.78
N ASN A 144 -6.92 4.36 -4.06
CA ASN A 144 -6.42 4.47 -5.43
C ASN A 144 -6.14 3.08 -5.99
N GLU A 145 -7.10 2.48 -6.69
CA GLU A 145 -7.04 1.09 -7.17
C GLU A 145 -5.81 0.76 -8.04
N THR A 146 -5.14 1.77 -8.60
CA THR A 146 -3.90 1.61 -9.38
C THR A 146 -2.75 1.10 -8.52
N VAL A 147 -2.63 1.61 -7.29
CA VAL A 147 -1.48 1.37 -6.41
C VAL A 147 -1.88 0.78 -5.05
N GLU A 148 -3.16 0.81 -4.72
CA GLU A 148 -3.72 0.34 -3.45
C GLU A 148 -4.81 -0.72 -3.69
N HIS A 149 -5.09 -1.46 -2.63
CA HIS A 149 -6.22 -2.37 -2.51
C HIS A 149 -6.87 -2.17 -1.14
N PHE A 150 -8.11 -2.64 -0.99
CA PHE A 150 -8.87 -2.46 0.25
C PHE A 150 -9.52 -3.75 0.74
N SER A 151 -9.81 -3.78 2.03
CA SER A 151 -10.61 -4.79 2.72
C SER A 151 -11.77 -4.12 3.45
N LEU A 152 -12.93 -4.79 3.52
CA LEU A 152 -14.00 -4.42 4.43
C LEU A 152 -13.74 -5.16 5.75
N GLY A 153 -13.27 -4.42 6.76
CA GLY A 153 -12.68 -4.99 7.97
C GLY A 153 -11.15 -5.02 7.93
N PRO A 154 -10.51 -5.84 8.78
CA PRO A 154 -9.07 -5.97 8.83
C PRO A 154 -8.48 -6.35 7.46
N ILE A 155 -7.39 -5.69 7.08
CA ILE A 155 -6.60 -6.05 5.90
C ILE A 155 -5.44 -6.94 6.32
N HIS A 156 -5.22 -8.01 5.54
CA HIS A 156 -4.07 -8.86 5.73
C HIS A 156 -2.83 -8.20 5.09
N PRO A 157 -1.77 -7.89 5.87
CA PRO A 157 -0.59 -7.25 5.33
C PRO A 157 0.13 -8.18 4.36
N GLN A 158 0.55 -7.60 3.25
CA GLN A 158 1.41 -8.27 2.29
C GLN A 158 2.82 -7.75 2.50
N PHE A 159 3.57 -8.49 3.31
CA PHE A 159 5.01 -8.30 3.42
C PHE A 159 5.62 -8.57 2.05
N GLY A 160 6.62 -7.77 1.68
CA GLY A 160 7.16 -7.79 0.34
C GLY A 160 7.56 -9.21 0.01
N GLN A 161 6.87 -9.85 -0.96
CA GLN A 161 7.45 -11.02 -1.59
C GLN A 161 8.78 -10.53 -2.12
N SER A 162 9.86 -10.94 -1.45
CA SER A 162 11.21 -10.68 -1.90
C SER A 162 11.26 -11.29 -3.29
N ALA A 163 11.06 -10.47 -4.31
CA ALA A 163 11.27 -10.90 -5.68
C ALA A 163 12.75 -11.20 -5.70
N THR A 164 13.09 -12.49 -5.65
CA THR A 164 14.48 -12.95 -5.70
C THR A 164 15.10 -12.22 -6.87
N ALA A 165 16.04 -11.31 -6.58
CA ALA A 165 16.60 -10.44 -7.60
C ALA A 165 17.14 -11.36 -8.71
N SER A 166 16.45 -11.35 -9.85
CA SER A 166 16.82 -12.20 -10.96
C SER A 166 17.81 -11.42 -11.80
N HIS A 167 19.06 -11.86 -11.82
CA HIS A 167 20.08 -11.35 -12.74
C HIS A 167 19.87 -11.84 -14.18
N LEU A 168 18.70 -12.40 -14.51
CA LEU A 168 18.39 -12.90 -15.84
C LEU A 168 18.28 -11.72 -16.81
N VAL A 169 19.37 -11.47 -17.53
CA VAL A 169 19.36 -10.59 -18.69
C VAL A 169 18.90 -11.40 -19.89
N GLU A 170 17.67 -11.16 -20.32
CA GLU A 170 17.18 -11.74 -21.56
C GLU A 170 17.91 -11.12 -22.76
N ARG A 171 18.49 -11.95 -23.62
CA ARG A 171 19.13 -11.51 -24.86
C ARG A 171 18.17 -11.69 -26.03
N VAL A 172 17.92 -10.63 -26.77
CA VAL A 172 17.07 -10.64 -27.97
C VAL A 172 17.96 -10.61 -29.22
N SER A 173 17.83 -11.62 -30.08
CA SER A 173 18.58 -11.73 -31.34
C SER A 173 18.02 -10.79 -32.41
N ILE A 174 18.14 -9.46 -32.21
CA ILE A 174 17.53 -8.45 -33.09
C ILE A 174 18.10 -8.43 -34.51
N ARG A 175 19.35 -8.87 -34.69
CA ARG A 175 20.08 -8.82 -35.97
C ARG A 175 19.41 -9.59 -37.12
N GLU A 176 18.73 -10.68 -36.79
CA GLU A 176 18.15 -11.60 -37.79
C GLU A 176 16.64 -11.41 -37.95
N LEU A 177 16.05 -10.44 -37.25
CA LEU A 177 14.60 -10.21 -37.29
C LEU A 177 14.20 -9.50 -38.58
N ALA A 178 13.20 -10.05 -39.25
CA ALA A 178 12.52 -9.37 -40.36
C ALA A 178 11.70 -8.17 -39.86
N ALA A 179 11.29 -7.29 -40.78
CA ALA A 179 10.61 -6.03 -40.46
C ALA A 179 9.30 -6.19 -39.68
N ASP A 180 8.54 -7.23 -39.99
CA ASP A 180 7.33 -7.63 -39.29
C ASP A 180 7.63 -8.13 -37.87
N ALA A 181 8.69 -8.92 -37.71
CA ALA A 181 9.16 -9.40 -36.41
C ALA A 181 9.71 -8.27 -35.54
N LEU A 182 10.39 -7.28 -36.10
CA LEU A 182 10.83 -6.06 -35.39
C LEU A 182 9.64 -5.25 -34.86
N THR A 183 8.62 -5.05 -35.70
CA THR A 183 7.40 -4.33 -35.30
C THR A 183 6.64 -5.10 -34.22
N THR A 184 6.58 -6.43 -34.35
CA THR A 184 5.96 -7.31 -33.35
C THR A 184 6.71 -7.27 -32.03
N LEU A 185 8.05 -7.26 -32.06
CA LEU A 185 8.90 -7.14 -30.88
C LEU A 185 8.63 -5.82 -30.15
N SER A 186 8.60 -4.69 -30.88
CA SER A 186 8.28 -3.37 -30.32
C SER A 186 6.91 -3.35 -29.64
N ARG A 187 5.89 -3.92 -30.28
CA ARG A 187 4.53 -4.01 -29.73
C ARG A 187 4.45 -4.92 -28.50
N THR A 188 5.02 -6.11 -28.58
CA THR A 188 4.92 -7.13 -27.53
C THR A 188 5.64 -6.68 -26.25
N ARG A 189 6.75 -5.95 -26.40
CA ARG A 189 7.54 -5.43 -25.28
C ARG A 189 7.24 -3.98 -24.94
N LEU A 190 6.23 -3.37 -25.56
CA LEU A 190 5.84 -1.97 -25.34
C LEU A 190 7.01 -0.98 -25.49
N LEU A 191 7.93 -1.23 -26.43
CA LEU A 191 9.12 -0.40 -26.64
C LEU A 191 8.75 1.00 -27.18
N SER A 192 7.55 1.14 -27.73
CA SER A 192 7.06 2.39 -28.34
C SER A 192 7.92 2.87 -29.51
N LEU A 193 8.57 1.94 -30.20
CA LEU A 193 9.44 2.21 -31.36
C LEU A 193 8.71 1.89 -32.66
N ASP A 194 8.86 2.76 -33.66
CA ASP A 194 8.42 2.48 -35.02
C ASP A 194 9.41 1.58 -35.78
N LEU A 195 9.06 1.21 -37.03
CA LEU A 195 9.90 0.32 -37.82
C LEU A 195 11.26 0.95 -38.20
N ALA A 196 11.31 2.27 -38.41
CA ALA A 196 12.55 2.95 -38.75
C ALA A 196 13.50 2.98 -37.55
N GLU A 197 12.98 3.27 -36.36
CA GLU A 197 13.73 3.24 -35.10
C GLU A 197 14.22 1.83 -34.76
N MET A 198 13.37 0.81 -34.92
CA MET A 198 13.77 -0.60 -34.73
C MET A 198 14.87 -1.03 -35.69
N ARG A 199 14.84 -0.55 -36.94
CA ARG A 199 15.91 -0.82 -37.93
C ARG A 199 17.20 -0.09 -37.58
N ALA A 200 17.14 1.16 -37.13
CA ALA A 200 18.33 1.87 -36.67
C ALA A 200 19.03 1.12 -35.52
N ILE A 201 18.28 0.54 -34.58
CA ILE A 201 18.83 -0.31 -33.52
C ILE A 201 19.41 -1.62 -34.10
N GLN A 202 18.70 -2.27 -35.02
CA GLN A 202 19.18 -3.49 -35.69
C GLN A 202 20.50 -3.24 -36.42
N ASP A 203 20.58 -2.19 -37.23
CA ASP A 203 21.77 -1.80 -38.00
C ASP A 203 22.95 -1.52 -37.06
N PHE A 204 22.73 -0.77 -35.98
CA PHE A 204 23.75 -0.53 -34.96
C PHE A 204 24.36 -1.84 -34.40
N TYR A 205 23.53 -2.85 -34.10
CA TYR A 205 24.01 -4.14 -33.59
C TYR A 205 24.62 -5.05 -34.66
N ILE A 206 24.32 -4.82 -35.94
CA ILE A 206 24.99 -5.47 -37.08
C ILE A 206 26.39 -4.87 -37.26
N GLU A 207 26.53 -3.55 -37.14
CA GLU A 207 27.81 -2.84 -37.29
C GLU A 207 28.79 -3.06 -36.12
N MET A 208 28.31 -3.37 -34.92
CA MET A 208 29.14 -3.65 -33.73
C MET A 208 29.89 -5.01 -33.76
N GLN A 209 29.86 -5.75 -34.88
CA GLN A 209 30.65 -6.97 -35.08
C GLN A 209 32.06 -6.67 -35.60
#